data_AF-I1PHN8-F1
#
_entry.id   AF-I1PHN8-F1
#
_cell.length_a   1.000
_cell.length_b   1.000
_cell.length_c   1.000
_cell.angle_alpha   90.00
_cell.angle_beta   90.00
_cell.angle_gamma   90.00
#
_symmetry.space_group_name_H-M   'P 1'
#
loop_
_entity.id
_entity.type
_entity.pdbx_description
1 polymer ?
#
loop_
_entity_poly.entity_id
_entity_poly.type
_entity_poly.pdbx_seq_one_letter_code
_entity_poly.pdbx_strand_id
1 'polypeptide(L)'
;MMINSALTAASFQSPPTFIKLQVQLRPQKRRLQHQQHLLIVGNNGAITIGKQEFVLKPVQATLGPNSTGGGGGSPLPDVIQQFYSSLNEKDSKRLENLIAPDCIIDDNAYYKLLDIKSTQTYFRRLMDAMGKNFKFAIDEVSQGVEPTFAVMWHLEWNGKTIPFTKGCSFYICSRKEAALVIRKIHIFQESPVKPCKFSLEILNIATNLFDTFPNIAEGLLNNPEQAIQPFVRLYKSFVKPFIVPFLAYYTHFWTYLAKVLTMMLHLLYRIIKWYV
;
A
#
# COMPACT_ATOMS: atom_id res chain seq x y z
N MET A 1 39.97 53.04 -40.90
CA MET A 1 41.14 52.16 -40.72
C MET A 1 40.60 50.76 -40.49
N MET A 2 40.72 49.89 -41.50
CA MET A 2 40.18 48.53 -41.52
C MET A 2 40.98 47.61 -40.61
N ILE A 3 40.32 46.68 -39.88
CA ILE A 3 40.89 45.36 -39.58
C ILE A 3 39.78 44.29 -39.54
N ASN A 4 39.78 43.52 -40.63
CA ASN A 4 39.40 42.13 -40.91
C ASN A 4 38.60 41.24 -39.94
N SER A 5 37.62 40.61 -40.58
CA SER A 5 36.90 39.37 -40.32
C SER A 5 37.76 38.15 -39.96
N ALA A 6 37.26 37.30 -39.06
CA ALA A 6 37.35 35.85 -39.15
C ALA A 6 36.30 35.19 -38.22
N LEU A 7 35.20 34.74 -38.82
CA LEU A 7 34.30 33.75 -38.23
C LEU A 7 35.03 32.40 -38.16
N THR A 8 35.27 31.88 -36.96
CA THR A 8 35.60 30.47 -36.75
C THR A 8 34.37 29.75 -36.24
N ALA A 9 33.73 29.02 -37.16
CA ALA A 9 32.72 28.02 -36.84
C ALA A 9 33.41 26.86 -36.08
N ALA A 10 33.18 26.76 -34.78
CA ALA A 10 33.49 25.54 -34.04
C ALA A 10 32.45 24.49 -34.41
N SER A 11 32.87 23.51 -35.22
CA SER A 11 32.08 22.30 -35.50
C SER A 11 31.94 21.50 -34.21
N PHE A 12 30.71 21.41 -33.70
CA PHE A 12 30.35 20.45 -32.67
C PHE A 12 30.43 19.05 -33.29
N GLN A 13 31.54 18.35 -33.06
CA GLN A 13 31.62 16.91 -33.32
C GLN A 13 30.84 16.19 -32.21
N SER A 14 29.64 15.73 -32.55
CA SER A 14 28.84 14.81 -31.74
C SER A 14 29.56 13.47 -31.57
N PRO A 15 29.66 12.91 -30.35
CA PRO A 15 30.19 11.56 -30.13
C PRO A 15 29.32 10.50 -30.83
N PRO A 16 29.90 9.48 -31.48
CA PRO A 16 29.15 8.43 -32.14
C PRO A 16 28.86 7.31 -31.14
N THR A 17 27.67 7.29 -30.55
CA THR A 17 27.05 6.03 -30.07
C THR A 17 25.56 6.22 -29.81
N PHE A 18 24.82 6.47 -30.89
CA PHE A 18 23.41 6.10 -30.93
C PHE A 18 23.33 4.58 -30.98
N ILE A 19 23.28 3.90 -29.83
CA ILE A 19 22.81 2.52 -29.80
C ILE A 19 21.29 2.58 -30.04
N LYS A 20 20.92 2.29 -31.29
CA LYS A 20 19.57 1.87 -31.67
C LYS A 20 19.13 0.77 -30.70
N LEU A 21 18.23 1.09 -29.77
CA LEU A 21 17.44 0.06 -29.08
C LEU A 21 16.31 -0.38 -30.04
N GLN A 22 16.67 -1.05 -31.15
CA GLN A 22 15.72 -1.91 -31.84
C GLN A 22 15.70 -3.26 -31.11
N VAL A 23 14.82 -3.36 -30.11
CA VAL A 23 14.43 -4.67 -29.58
C VAL A 23 13.55 -5.32 -30.64
N GLN A 24 14.17 -6.13 -31.49
CA GLN A 24 13.52 -7.05 -32.39
C GLN A 24 12.75 -8.07 -31.53
N LEU A 25 11.42 -7.87 -31.39
CA LEU A 25 10.51 -8.88 -30.85
C LEU A 25 10.54 -10.12 -31.75
N ARG A 26 11.45 -11.06 -31.47
CA ARG A 26 11.31 -12.45 -31.93
C ARG A 26 10.37 -13.17 -30.96
N PRO A 27 9.25 -13.74 -31.42
CA PRO A 27 8.42 -14.57 -30.55
C PRO A 27 9.09 -15.94 -30.41
N GLN A 28 9.99 -16.09 -29.44
CA GLN A 28 10.47 -17.43 -29.06
C GLN A 28 9.46 -18.05 -28.10
N LYS A 29 8.49 -18.78 -28.67
CA LYS A 29 7.64 -19.75 -27.97
C LYS A 29 8.57 -20.83 -27.39
N ARG A 30 9.11 -20.62 -26.19
CA ARG A 30 9.69 -21.68 -25.36
C ARG A 30 8.69 -22.01 -24.27
N ARG A 31 7.94 -23.09 -24.49
CA ARG A 31 7.24 -23.83 -23.43
C ARG A 31 8.29 -24.19 -22.37
N LEU A 32 8.26 -23.52 -21.22
CA LEU A 32 8.98 -23.98 -20.04
C LEU A 32 8.24 -25.22 -19.54
N GLN A 33 8.74 -26.39 -19.93
CA GLN A 33 8.40 -27.64 -19.28
C GLN A 33 8.92 -27.58 -17.85
N HIS A 34 8.00 -27.80 -16.92
CA HIS A 34 8.28 -27.96 -15.50
C HIS A 34 9.02 -29.30 -15.32
N GLN A 35 10.33 -29.25 -15.04
CA GLN A 35 11.08 -30.43 -14.57
C GLN A 35 11.69 -30.09 -13.20
N GLN A 36 11.05 -30.62 -12.16
CA GLN A 36 11.69 -30.80 -10.86
C GLN A 36 12.45 -32.12 -10.91
N HIS A 37 13.77 -32.09 -10.70
CA HIS A 37 14.55 -33.29 -10.47
C HIS A 37 14.77 -33.42 -8.95
N LEU A 38 14.08 -34.37 -8.32
CA LEU A 38 14.45 -34.88 -6.99
C LEU A 38 14.92 -36.33 -7.18
N LEU A 39 16.21 -36.57 -6.97
CA LEU A 39 16.81 -37.91 -6.97
C LEU A 39 16.43 -38.62 -5.68
N ILE A 40 15.58 -39.65 -5.76
CA ILE A 40 15.49 -40.73 -4.77
C ILE A 40 15.41 -42.06 -5.51
N VAL A 41 16.39 -42.92 -5.28
CA VAL A 41 16.48 -44.31 -5.73
C VAL A 41 15.55 -45.18 -4.88
N GLY A 42 14.73 -46.04 -5.51
CA GLY A 42 14.05 -47.13 -4.80
C GLY A 42 12.74 -47.65 -5.41
N ASN A 43 12.86 -48.67 -6.27
CA ASN A 43 11.93 -49.72 -6.73
C ASN A 43 10.43 -49.76 -6.33
N ASN A 44 9.60 -49.93 -7.38
CA ASN A 44 8.38 -50.75 -7.53
C ASN A 44 7.21 -50.70 -6.52
N GLY A 45 6.05 -50.18 -6.98
CA GLY A 45 4.74 -50.52 -6.42
C GLY A 45 3.69 -49.42 -6.64
N ALA A 46 2.70 -49.66 -7.50
CA ALA A 46 1.61 -48.73 -7.78
C ALA A 46 0.64 -48.61 -6.59
N ILE A 47 0.35 -47.38 -6.12
CA ILE A 47 -0.75 -47.08 -5.20
C ILE A 47 -1.41 -45.76 -5.65
N THR A 48 -2.72 -45.81 -5.89
CA THR A 48 -3.61 -44.67 -6.14
C THR A 48 -3.66 -43.73 -4.94
N ILE A 49 -3.30 -42.45 -5.11
CA ILE A 49 -3.38 -41.43 -4.05
C ILE A 49 -4.59 -40.52 -4.31
N GLY A 50 -5.54 -40.54 -3.37
CA GLY A 50 -6.70 -39.66 -3.33
C GLY A 50 -6.32 -38.19 -3.13
N LYS A 51 -7.24 -37.29 -3.48
CA LYS A 51 -7.15 -35.84 -3.21
C LYS A 51 -6.78 -35.60 -1.75
N GLN A 52 -5.58 -35.09 -1.52
CA GLN A 52 -5.19 -34.56 -0.21
C GLN A 52 -5.17 -33.04 -0.28
N GLU A 53 -6.13 -32.44 0.42
CA GLU A 53 -6.28 -31.00 0.61
C GLU A 53 -5.05 -30.50 1.37
N PHE A 54 -4.23 -29.66 0.72
CA PHE A 54 -3.05 -29.06 1.36
C PHE A 54 -3.51 -28.01 2.37
N VAL A 55 -3.70 -28.45 3.62
CA VAL A 55 -3.78 -27.54 4.77
C VAL A 55 -2.36 -27.02 5.03
N LEU A 56 -2.09 -25.77 4.64
CA LEU A 56 -0.87 -25.08 5.00
C LEU A 56 -0.85 -24.91 6.53
N LYS A 57 0.08 -25.59 7.21
CA LYS A 57 0.35 -25.33 8.62
C LYS A 57 1.15 -24.03 8.74
N PRO A 58 0.85 -23.17 9.73
CA PRO A 58 1.60 -21.94 9.94
C PRO A 58 3.06 -22.26 10.27
N VAL A 59 3.97 -21.59 9.55
CA VAL A 59 5.41 -21.66 9.81
C VAL A 59 5.68 -20.76 11.01
N GLN A 60 6.04 -21.34 12.15
CA GLN A 60 6.53 -20.57 13.28
C GLN A 60 7.90 -19.97 12.92
N ALA A 61 8.02 -18.66 13.10
CA ALA A 61 9.28 -17.95 12.91
C ALA A 61 10.38 -18.55 13.80
N THR A 62 11.53 -18.86 13.21
CA THR A 62 12.70 -19.35 13.94
C THR A 62 13.17 -18.28 14.91
N LEU A 63 13.10 -18.59 16.22
CA LEU A 63 13.65 -17.75 17.28
C LEU A 63 15.14 -17.50 17.04
N GLY A 64 15.55 -16.22 17.04
CA GLY A 64 16.95 -15.85 17.06
C GLY A 64 17.65 -16.41 18.31
N PRO A 65 18.99 -16.53 18.29
CA PRO A 65 19.76 -17.35 19.23
C PRO A 65 19.67 -16.98 20.73
N ASN A 66 18.93 -15.93 21.12
CA ASN A 66 18.85 -15.45 22.50
C ASN A 66 17.42 -15.33 23.06
N SER A 67 16.44 -16.08 22.54
CA SER A 67 15.06 -16.01 23.07
C SER A 67 14.64 -17.34 23.70
N THR A 68 14.53 -17.32 25.03
CA THR A 68 14.14 -18.45 25.87
C THR A 68 12.67 -18.77 25.67
N GLY A 69 12.40 -19.90 25.02
CA GLY A 69 11.31 -20.85 25.28
C GLY A 69 9.86 -20.35 25.40
N GLY A 70 9.01 -20.80 24.47
CA GLY A 70 7.56 -20.72 24.63
C GLY A 70 6.78 -21.38 23.50
N GLY A 71 7.04 -22.66 23.22
CA GLY A 71 6.19 -23.47 22.36
C GLY A 71 4.86 -23.74 23.06
N GLY A 72 3.78 -23.18 22.52
CA GLY A 72 2.40 -23.43 22.93
C GLY A 72 1.51 -22.51 22.14
N GLY A 73 0.49 -23.05 21.47
CA GLY A 73 -0.54 -22.23 20.84
C GLY A 73 -1.20 -21.37 21.91
N SER A 74 -0.77 -20.12 22.02
CA SER A 74 -1.38 -19.16 22.92
C SER A 74 -2.74 -18.75 22.35
N PRO A 75 -3.78 -18.61 23.18
CA PRO A 75 -4.97 -17.89 22.79
C PRO A 75 -4.52 -16.51 22.32
N LEU A 76 -5.15 -16.01 21.25
CA LEU A 76 -4.99 -14.63 20.80
C LEU A 76 -4.95 -13.71 22.05
N PRO A 77 -3.95 -12.82 22.20
CA PRO A 77 -3.87 -11.93 23.35
C PRO A 77 -5.18 -11.16 23.44
N ASP A 78 -5.89 -11.32 24.55
CA ASP A 78 -7.27 -10.85 24.77
C ASP A 78 -7.46 -9.39 24.31
N VAL A 79 -6.45 -8.54 24.52
CA VAL A 79 -6.43 -7.13 24.06
C VAL A 79 -6.61 -6.95 22.55
N ILE A 80 -5.96 -7.78 21.71
CA ILE A 80 -6.02 -7.68 20.25
C ILE A 80 -7.38 -8.14 19.76
N GLN A 81 -7.88 -9.25 20.31
CA GLN A 81 -9.21 -9.74 19.99
C GLN A 81 -10.27 -8.69 20.31
N GLN A 82 -10.23 -8.16 21.53
CA GLN A 82 -11.17 -7.13 21.96
C GLN A 82 -11.04 -5.86 21.11
N PHE A 83 -9.83 -5.48 20.68
CA PHE A 83 -9.64 -4.33 19.80
C PHE A 83 -10.39 -4.49 18.47
N TYR A 84 -10.14 -5.57 17.73
CA TYR A 84 -10.80 -5.79 16.44
C TYR A 84 -12.30 -6.06 16.58
N SER A 85 -12.73 -6.78 17.63
CA SER A 85 -14.16 -6.93 17.93
C SER A 85 -14.81 -5.58 18.22
N SER A 86 -14.14 -4.67 18.94
CA SER A 86 -14.65 -3.31 19.20
C SER A 86 -14.81 -2.52 17.91
N LEU A 87 -13.87 -2.61 16.97
CA LEU A 87 -14.02 -1.99 15.65
C LEU A 87 -15.21 -2.57 14.87
N ASN A 88 -15.32 -3.89 14.83
CA ASN A 88 -16.35 -4.60 14.07
C ASN A 88 -17.76 -4.43 14.64
N GLU A 89 -17.88 -4.32 15.97
CA GLU A 89 -19.14 -4.11 16.69
C GLU A 89 -19.45 -2.63 16.91
N LYS A 90 -18.50 -1.75 16.60
CA LYS A 90 -18.55 -0.30 16.83
C LYS A 90 -18.69 0.09 18.29
N ASP A 91 -18.09 -0.70 19.17
CA ASP A 91 -18.07 -0.45 20.60
C ASP A 91 -16.97 0.57 20.95
N SER A 92 -17.32 1.85 20.81
CA SER A 92 -16.42 2.97 21.14
C SER A 92 -15.95 2.97 22.60
N LYS A 93 -16.80 2.56 23.54
CA LYS A 93 -16.46 2.55 24.98
C LYS A 93 -15.43 1.47 25.28
N ARG A 94 -15.62 0.26 24.73
CA ARG A 94 -14.64 -0.82 24.88
C ARG A 94 -13.32 -0.45 24.21
N LEU A 95 -13.37 0.17 23.03
CA LEU A 95 -12.17 0.65 22.34
C LEU A 95 -11.40 1.70 23.15
N GLU A 96 -12.09 2.67 23.76
CA GLU A 96 -11.47 3.70 24.61
C GLU A 96 -10.76 3.10 25.83
N ASN A 97 -11.27 2.01 26.40
CA ASN A 97 -10.63 1.33 27.53
C ASN A 97 -9.37 0.53 27.14
N LEU A 98 -9.26 0.12 25.87
CA LEU A 98 -8.12 -0.64 25.35
C LEU A 98 -6.94 0.25 24.94
N ILE A 99 -7.19 1.54 24.69
CA ILE A 99 -6.21 2.48 24.17
C ILE A 99 -5.69 3.37 25.31
N ALA A 100 -4.38 3.44 25.47
CA ALA A 100 -3.77 4.32 26.44
C ALA A 100 -4.05 5.80 26.12
N PRO A 101 -4.22 6.69 27.12
CA PRO A 101 -4.47 8.11 26.87
C PRO A 101 -3.38 8.81 26.06
N ASP A 102 -2.16 8.28 26.07
CA ASP A 102 -0.99 8.77 25.33
C ASP A 102 -0.70 7.97 24.05
N CYS A 103 -1.67 7.21 23.55
CA CYS A 103 -1.47 6.33 22.41
C CYS A 103 -1.10 7.09 21.13
N ILE A 104 -0.11 6.56 20.40
CA ILE A 104 0.37 7.10 19.13
C ILE A 104 -0.06 6.16 17.99
N ILE A 105 -0.67 6.71 16.95
CA ILE A 105 -0.94 5.96 15.71
C ILE A 105 -0.03 6.47 14.60
N ASP A 106 0.71 5.54 14.03
CA ASP A 106 1.45 5.71 12.80
C ASP A 106 0.78 4.85 11.73
N ASP A 107 0.17 5.48 10.74
CA ASP A 107 -0.53 4.81 9.67
C ASP A 107 0.09 5.25 8.35
N ASN A 108 0.59 4.30 7.56
CA ASN A 108 1.28 4.57 6.31
C ASN A 108 0.38 5.23 5.24
N ALA A 109 -0.93 5.28 5.47
CA ALA A 109 -1.84 6.08 4.66
C ALA A 109 -1.70 7.59 4.91
N TYR A 110 -1.07 8.02 6.01
CA TYR A 110 -0.90 9.41 6.40
C TYR A 110 0.59 9.80 6.49
N TYR A 111 0.90 11.04 6.11
CA TYR A 111 2.27 11.59 6.20
C TYR A 111 2.67 12.05 7.62
N LYS A 112 1.71 12.14 8.55
CA LYS A 112 1.93 12.62 9.91
C LYS A 112 1.30 11.66 10.91
N LEU A 113 1.97 11.51 12.06
CA LEU A 113 1.42 10.76 13.18
C LEU A 113 0.14 11.41 13.68
N LEU A 114 -0.79 10.58 14.12
CA LEU A 114 -2.04 11.04 14.74
C LEU A 114 -1.79 11.25 16.24
N ASP A 115 -2.11 12.44 16.74
CA ASP A 115 -2.16 12.75 18.17
C ASP A 115 -3.34 12.05 18.87
N ILE A 116 -3.46 12.19 20.19
CA ILE A 116 -4.49 11.49 20.98
C ILE A 116 -5.92 11.91 20.62
N LYS A 117 -6.16 13.22 20.47
CA LYS A 117 -7.49 13.74 20.11
C LYS A 117 -7.90 13.28 18.71
N SER A 118 -6.94 13.24 17.79
CA SER A 118 -7.13 12.73 16.45
C SER A 118 -7.25 11.21 16.43
N THR A 119 -6.65 10.47 17.37
CA THR A 119 -6.76 9.01 17.48
C THR A 119 -8.19 8.55 17.82
N GLN A 120 -8.81 9.12 18.86
CA GLN A 120 -10.21 8.79 19.19
C GLN A 120 -11.16 9.20 18.06
N THR A 121 -10.93 10.39 17.48
CA THR A 121 -11.70 10.88 16.34
C THR A 121 -11.51 9.99 15.11
N TYR A 122 -10.30 9.48 14.90
CA TYR A 122 -9.93 8.59 13.81
C TYR A 122 -10.71 7.28 13.89
N PHE A 123 -10.66 6.59 15.03
CA PHE A 123 -11.39 5.33 15.17
C PHE A 123 -12.90 5.52 15.10
N ARG A 124 -13.43 6.62 15.63
CA ARG A 124 -14.85 6.94 15.47
C ARG A 124 -15.21 7.08 13.99
N ARG A 125 -14.47 7.90 13.24
CA ARG A 125 -14.66 8.09 11.80
C ARG A 125 -14.51 6.78 11.02
N LEU A 126 -13.55 5.94 11.39
CA LEU A 126 -13.35 4.63 10.80
C LEU A 126 -14.58 3.74 11.01
N MET A 127 -15.04 3.60 12.26
CA MET A 127 -16.22 2.79 12.60
C MET A 127 -17.50 3.31 11.93
N ASP A 128 -17.64 4.63 11.79
CA ASP A 128 -18.74 5.26 11.05
C ASP A 128 -18.67 4.89 9.55
N ALA A 129 -17.49 5.04 8.93
CA ALA A 129 -17.26 4.77 7.52
C ALA A 129 -17.42 3.28 7.16
N MET A 130 -17.07 2.36 8.07
CA MET A 130 -17.24 0.92 7.87
C MET A 130 -18.72 0.51 7.66
N GLY A 131 -19.68 1.29 8.16
CA GLY A 131 -21.09 0.92 8.01
C GLY A 131 -21.41 -0.44 8.64
N LYS A 132 -22.50 -1.09 8.26
CA LYS A 132 -22.94 -2.35 8.92
C LYS A 132 -22.16 -3.60 8.47
N ASN A 133 -21.63 -3.56 7.26
CA ASN A 133 -21.24 -4.76 6.54
C ASN A 133 -19.72 -4.93 6.42
N PHE A 134 -18.94 -3.86 6.60
CA PHE A 134 -17.47 -3.97 6.61
C PHE A 134 -16.99 -4.46 7.96
N LYS A 135 -16.06 -5.42 7.94
CA LYS A 135 -15.39 -5.94 9.12
C LYS A 135 -13.92 -6.20 8.83
N PHE A 136 -13.10 -6.09 9.85
CA PHE A 136 -11.76 -6.67 9.87
C PHE A 136 -11.85 -8.16 10.17
N ALA A 137 -11.21 -8.97 9.35
CA ALA A 137 -10.94 -10.37 9.62
C ALA A 137 -9.46 -10.52 9.95
N ILE A 138 -9.16 -11.17 11.08
CA ILE A 138 -7.78 -11.45 11.51
C ILE A 138 -7.31 -12.71 10.79
N ASP A 139 -6.20 -12.60 10.07
CA ASP A 139 -5.57 -13.71 9.36
C ASP A 139 -4.58 -14.44 10.28
N GLU A 140 -3.68 -13.69 10.91
CA GLU A 140 -2.60 -14.24 11.73
C GLU A 140 -2.19 -13.24 12.80
N VAL A 141 -1.82 -13.74 13.98
CA VAL A 141 -1.26 -12.93 15.06
C VAL A 141 0.02 -13.55 15.58
N SER A 142 1.06 -12.73 15.63
CA SER A 142 2.39 -13.08 16.11
C SER A 142 2.75 -12.20 17.31
N GLN A 143 3.33 -12.80 18.35
CA GLN A 143 3.76 -12.10 19.56
C GLN A 143 5.29 -11.89 19.55
N GLY A 144 5.73 -10.68 19.83
CA GLY A 144 7.14 -10.29 19.91
C GLY A 144 7.67 -10.13 21.34
N VAL A 145 8.83 -9.46 21.46
CA VAL A 145 9.48 -9.11 22.74
C VAL A 145 8.82 -7.87 23.34
N GLU A 146 8.65 -7.86 24.68
CA GLU A 146 7.69 -6.98 25.38
C GLU A 146 6.27 -7.23 24.82
N PRO A 147 5.13 -6.78 25.39
CA PRO A 147 3.84 -7.18 24.85
C PRO A 147 3.54 -6.44 23.53
N THR A 148 4.22 -6.88 22.47
CA THR A 148 4.17 -6.41 21.11
C THR A 148 3.49 -7.47 20.27
N PHE A 149 2.53 -7.08 19.45
CA PHE A 149 1.78 -8.00 18.60
C PHE A 149 1.82 -7.52 17.16
N ALA A 150 2.08 -8.42 16.23
CA ALA A 150 1.90 -8.20 14.80
C ALA A 150 0.63 -8.93 14.37
N VAL A 151 -0.28 -8.22 13.71
CA VAL A 151 -1.57 -8.75 13.28
C VAL A 151 -1.69 -8.57 11.78
N MET A 152 -1.81 -9.66 11.05
CA MET A 152 -2.24 -9.64 9.66
C MET A 152 -3.75 -9.68 9.60
N TRP A 153 -4.32 -8.85 8.75
CA TRP A 153 -5.77 -8.74 8.61
C TRP A 153 -6.15 -8.45 7.16
N HIS A 154 -7.42 -8.69 6.84
CA HIS A 154 -8.04 -8.22 5.62
C HIS A 154 -9.43 -7.65 5.93
N LEU A 155 -9.99 -6.86 5.01
CA LEU A 155 -11.37 -6.41 5.13
C LEU A 155 -12.33 -7.37 4.44
N GLU A 156 -13.48 -7.57 5.06
CA GLU A 156 -14.60 -8.31 4.52
C GLU A 156 -15.82 -7.41 4.36
N TRP A 157 -16.62 -7.67 3.33
CA TRP A 157 -17.97 -7.14 3.19
C TRP A 157 -18.97 -8.29 3.23
N ASN A 158 -19.87 -8.31 4.22
CA ASN A 158 -20.84 -9.40 4.41
C ASN A 158 -20.20 -10.80 4.41
N GLY A 159 -19.06 -10.96 5.08
CA GLY A 159 -18.33 -12.23 5.17
C GLY A 159 -17.59 -12.62 3.88
N LYS A 160 -17.47 -11.71 2.91
CA LYS A 160 -16.68 -11.92 1.69
C LYS A 160 -15.44 -11.04 1.73
N THR A 161 -14.26 -11.63 1.57
CA THR A 161 -12.99 -10.91 1.46
C THR A 161 -13.03 -9.86 0.34
N ILE A 162 -12.64 -8.64 0.67
CA ILE A 162 -12.51 -7.54 -0.28
C ILE A 162 -11.11 -7.59 -0.89
N PRO A 163 -10.97 -7.66 -2.23
CA PRO A 163 -9.67 -7.67 -2.88
C PRO A 163 -8.86 -6.42 -2.53
N PHE A 164 -7.53 -6.58 -2.38
CA PHE A 164 -6.58 -5.48 -2.16
C PHE A 164 -6.79 -4.69 -0.87
N THR A 165 -7.35 -5.34 0.16
CA THR A 165 -7.59 -4.73 1.48
C THR A 165 -6.80 -5.42 2.59
N LYS A 166 -5.75 -6.15 2.22
CA LYS A 166 -4.89 -6.77 3.24
C LYS A 166 -4.09 -5.69 3.95
N GLY A 167 -3.78 -5.95 5.20
CA GLY A 167 -2.96 -5.08 6.01
C GLY A 167 -2.21 -5.85 7.09
N CYS A 168 -1.26 -5.16 7.68
CA CYS A 168 -0.51 -5.61 8.84
C CYS A 168 -0.48 -4.48 9.86
N SER A 169 -0.72 -4.79 11.12
CA SER A 169 -0.64 -3.81 12.20
C SER A 169 0.22 -4.32 13.34
N PHE A 170 1.14 -3.48 13.79
CA PHE A 170 1.94 -3.73 14.98
C PHE A 170 1.37 -2.96 16.15
N TYR A 171 1.21 -3.63 17.28
CA TYR A 171 0.67 -3.09 18.52
C TYR A 171 1.73 -3.19 19.59
N ILE A 172 2.15 -2.05 20.13
CA ILE A 172 3.02 -2.02 21.32
C ILE A 172 2.11 -1.74 22.51
N CYS A 173 2.04 -2.68 23.43
CA CYS A 173 1.21 -2.58 24.62
C CYS A 173 2.05 -2.32 25.87
N SER A 174 1.37 -1.93 26.93
CA SER A 174 1.97 -1.83 28.26
C SER A 174 0.95 -2.27 29.31
N ARG A 175 1.42 -2.72 30.46
CA ARG A 175 0.53 -2.97 31.59
C ARG A 175 0.18 -1.64 32.26
N LYS A 176 -1.10 -1.33 32.34
CA LYS A 176 -1.64 -0.26 33.18
C LYS A 176 -2.41 -0.94 34.32
N GLU A 177 -1.89 -0.80 35.54
CA GLU A 177 -2.39 -1.53 36.71
C GLU A 177 -2.34 -3.06 36.47
N ALA A 178 -3.49 -3.69 36.21
CA ALA A 178 -3.62 -5.12 35.90
C ALA A 178 -4.01 -5.41 34.43
N ALA A 179 -4.43 -4.40 33.65
CA ALA A 179 -4.91 -4.57 32.29
C ALA A 179 -3.83 -4.22 31.25
N LEU A 180 -3.83 -4.94 30.13
CA LEU A 180 -2.95 -4.64 29.00
C LEU A 180 -3.62 -3.59 28.11
N VAL A 181 -2.95 -2.46 27.90
CA VAL A 181 -3.44 -1.35 27.06
C VAL A 181 -2.49 -1.07 25.90
N ILE A 182 -3.04 -0.64 24.76
CA ILE A 182 -2.31 -0.33 23.54
C ILE A 182 -1.75 1.09 23.65
N ARG A 183 -0.43 1.25 23.50
CA ARG A 183 0.26 2.56 23.50
C ARG A 183 0.70 3.02 22.13
N LYS A 184 0.94 2.09 21.22
CA LYS A 184 1.33 2.43 19.86
C LYS A 184 0.74 1.46 18.87
N ILE A 185 0.27 2.00 17.75
CA ILE A 185 -0.21 1.22 16.63
C ILE A 185 0.57 1.67 15.40
N HIS A 186 1.24 0.75 14.72
CA HIS A 186 1.76 0.97 13.37
C HIS A 186 0.89 0.21 12.38
N ILE A 187 0.35 0.90 11.38
CA ILE A 187 -0.56 0.31 10.39
C ILE A 187 0.11 0.37 9.02
N PHE A 188 0.20 -0.81 8.39
CA PHE A 188 0.63 -0.99 7.01
C PHE A 188 -0.53 -1.53 6.20
N GLN A 189 -0.99 -0.74 5.24
CA GLN A 189 -2.03 -1.17 4.31
C GLN A 189 -1.42 -1.57 2.97
N GLU A 190 -2.04 -2.56 2.33
CA GLU A 190 -1.70 -2.92 0.95
C GLU A 190 -1.84 -1.71 0.03
N SER A 191 -0.81 -1.43 -0.76
CA SER A 191 -0.85 -0.33 -1.73
C SER A 191 -1.90 -0.63 -2.80
N PRO A 192 -2.79 0.33 -3.13
CA PRO A 192 -3.72 0.18 -4.25
C PRO A 192 -2.98 0.09 -5.59
N VAL A 193 -1.75 0.60 -5.65
CA VAL A 193 -0.89 0.56 -6.84
C VAL A 193 0.18 -0.50 -6.64
N LYS A 194 0.10 -1.58 -7.42
CA LYS A 194 1.11 -2.63 -7.44
C LYS A 194 2.11 -2.33 -8.56
N PRO A 195 3.39 -2.07 -8.25
CA PRO A 195 4.39 -1.79 -9.29
C PRO A 195 4.63 -2.99 -10.22
N CYS A 196 4.20 -4.20 -9.82
CA CYS A 196 4.25 -5.43 -10.61
C CYS A 196 5.64 -5.62 -11.23
N LYS A 197 5.72 -5.83 -12.55
CA LYS A 197 6.96 -6.04 -13.31
C LYS A 197 7.93 -4.85 -13.24
N PHE A 198 7.42 -3.64 -12.95
CA PHE A 198 8.22 -2.43 -12.92
C PHE A 198 8.93 -2.15 -11.59
N SER A 199 8.73 -2.98 -10.56
CA SER A 199 9.33 -2.75 -9.24
C SER A 199 10.86 -2.67 -9.30
N LEU A 200 11.48 -3.62 -10.02
CA LEU A 200 12.94 -3.67 -10.18
C LEU A 200 13.46 -2.56 -11.09
N GLU A 201 12.70 -2.19 -12.12
CA GLU A 201 13.07 -1.08 -13.01
C GLU A 201 13.01 0.27 -12.29
N ILE A 202 11.98 0.51 -11.46
CA ILE A 202 11.88 1.70 -10.62
C ILE A 202 13.05 1.75 -9.63
N LEU A 203 13.36 0.63 -8.99
CA LEU A 203 14.50 0.55 -8.08
C LEU A 203 15.81 0.87 -8.81
N ASN A 204 16.04 0.28 -9.98
CA ASN A 204 17.24 0.55 -10.77
C ASN A 204 17.33 2.03 -11.18
N ILE A 205 16.23 2.67 -11.57
CA ILE A 205 16.20 4.11 -11.88
C ILE A 205 16.56 4.93 -10.62
N ALA A 206 15.98 4.61 -9.48
CA ALA A 206 16.27 5.30 -8.22
C ALA A 206 17.73 5.15 -7.81
N THR A 207 18.28 3.93 -7.89
CA THR A 207 19.69 3.65 -7.63
C THR A 207 20.60 4.46 -8.55
N ASN A 208 20.40 4.38 -9.87
CA ASN A 208 21.22 5.14 -10.82
C ASN A 208 21.14 6.66 -10.58
N LEU A 209 19.96 7.18 -10.25
CA LEU A 209 19.78 8.60 -9.94
C LEU A 209 20.53 9.01 -8.67
N PHE A 210 20.43 8.20 -7.61
CA PHE A 210 21.08 8.49 -6.33
C PHE A 210 22.60 8.39 -6.46
N ASP A 211 23.10 7.37 -7.16
CA ASP A 211 24.53 7.17 -7.41
C ASP A 211 25.12 8.27 -8.31
N THR A 212 24.34 8.77 -9.27
CA THR A 212 24.77 9.89 -10.14
C THR A 212 24.80 11.22 -9.38
N PHE A 213 23.88 11.41 -8.41
CA PHE A 213 23.72 12.67 -7.67
C PHE A 213 23.72 12.45 -6.14
N PRO A 214 24.83 11.97 -5.55
CA PRO A 214 24.87 11.55 -4.15
C PRO A 214 24.57 12.69 -3.18
N ASN A 215 25.09 13.90 -3.44
CA ASN A 215 24.81 15.07 -2.58
C ASN A 215 23.32 15.46 -2.56
N ILE A 216 22.61 15.29 -3.69
CA ILE A 216 21.16 15.56 -3.77
C ILE A 216 20.39 14.46 -3.04
N ALA A 217 20.80 13.20 -3.22
CA ALA A 217 20.22 12.06 -2.52
C ALA A 217 20.41 12.16 -1.00
N GLU A 218 21.60 12.48 -0.51
CA GLU A 218 21.88 12.72 0.90
C GLU A 218 21.03 13.87 1.46
N GLY A 219 20.91 14.98 0.71
CA GLY A 219 20.02 16.09 1.09
C GLY A 219 18.56 15.66 1.22
N LEU A 220 18.07 14.82 0.30
CA LEU A 220 16.72 14.26 0.34
C LEU A 220 16.52 13.29 1.50
N LEU A 221 17.49 12.42 1.77
CA LEU A 221 17.40 11.42 2.83
C LEU A 221 17.49 12.03 4.23
N ASN A 222 18.34 13.03 4.42
CA ASN A 222 18.53 13.69 5.71
C ASN A 222 17.39 14.65 6.06
N ASN A 223 16.79 15.30 5.06
CA ASN A 223 15.68 16.22 5.29
C ASN A 223 14.68 16.23 4.12
N PRO A 224 13.82 15.19 4.02
CA PRO A 224 12.91 15.05 2.89
C PRO A 224 11.93 16.23 2.78
N GLU A 225 11.46 16.77 3.91
CA GLU A 225 10.56 17.93 3.89
C GLU A 225 11.23 19.16 3.26
N GLN A 226 12.47 19.47 3.62
CA GLN A 226 13.19 20.62 3.05
C GLN A 226 13.64 20.37 1.61
N ALA A 227 14.08 19.16 1.28
CA ALA A 227 14.52 18.79 -0.06
C ALA A 227 13.39 18.84 -1.09
N ILE A 228 12.15 18.55 -0.67
CA ILE A 228 10.96 18.60 -1.53
C ILE A 228 10.41 20.03 -1.70
N GLN A 229 10.69 20.96 -0.77
CA GLN A 229 10.21 22.36 -0.87
C GLN A 229 10.49 23.08 -2.20
N PRO A 230 11.70 23.01 -2.81
CA PRO A 230 11.94 23.64 -4.12
C PRO A 230 11.04 23.04 -5.21
N PHE A 231 10.81 21.73 -5.21
CA PHE A 231 9.89 21.06 -6.14
C PHE A 231 8.44 21.47 -5.90
N VAL A 232 8.01 21.57 -4.64
CA VAL A 232 6.67 22.06 -4.28
C VAL A 232 6.48 23.51 -4.70
N ARG A 233 7.50 24.37 -4.53
CA ARG A 233 7.47 25.76 -5.01
C ARG A 233 7.36 25.82 -6.53
N LEU A 234 8.13 25.00 -7.24
CA LEU A 234 8.05 24.91 -8.70
C LEU A 234 6.67 24.43 -9.16
N TYR A 235 6.12 23.39 -8.53
CA TYR A 235 4.76 22.91 -8.79
C TYR A 235 3.71 24.01 -8.56
N LYS A 236 3.77 24.73 -7.43
CA LYS A 236 2.83 25.81 -7.12
C LYS A 236 2.94 26.96 -8.11
N SER A 237 4.14 27.29 -8.57
CA SER A 237 4.38 28.42 -9.47
C SER A 237 4.02 28.12 -10.91
N PHE A 238 4.35 26.93 -11.40
CA PHE A 238 4.19 26.59 -12.81
C PHE A 238 3.03 25.65 -13.05
N VAL A 239 2.92 24.56 -12.29
CA VAL A 239 1.95 23.50 -12.60
C VAL A 239 0.54 23.86 -12.12
N LYS A 240 0.40 24.38 -10.90
CA LYS A 240 -0.88 24.75 -10.30
C LYS A 240 -1.71 25.73 -11.15
N PRO A 241 -1.17 26.85 -11.69
CA PRO A 241 -1.97 27.78 -12.49
C PRO A 241 -2.46 27.21 -13.82
N PHE A 242 -1.83 26.15 -14.35
CA PHE A 242 -2.36 25.46 -15.54
C PHE A 242 -3.32 24.33 -15.16
N ILE A 243 -2.98 23.50 -14.18
CA ILE A 243 -3.82 22.35 -13.81
C ILE A 243 -5.17 22.77 -13.21
N VAL A 244 -5.20 23.79 -12.35
CA VAL A 244 -6.43 24.18 -11.63
C VAL A 244 -7.53 24.68 -12.59
N PRO A 245 -7.26 25.57 -13.57
CA PRO A 245 -8.25 25.95 -14.58
C PRO A 245 -8.72 24.78 -15.44
N PHE A 246 -7.81 23.87 -15.83
CA PHE A 246 -8.17 22.67 -16.58
C PHE A 246 -9.10 21.75 -15.77
N LEU A 247 -8.82 21.55 -14.48
CA LEU A 247 -9.70 20.78 -13.60
C LEU A 247 -11.08 21.44 -13.44
N ALA A 248 -11.11 22.77 -13.24
CA ALA A 248 -12.36 23.52 -13.11
C ALA A 248 -13.20 23.50 -14.40
N TYR A 249 -12.54 23.60 -15.55
CA TYR A 249 -13.19 23.41 -16.85
C TYR A 249 -13.76 21.99 -16.99
N TYR A 250 -12.96 20.99 -16.63
CA TYR A 250 -13.37 19.59 -16.69
C TYR A 250 -14.59 19.30 -15.81
N THR A 251 -14.63 19.79 -14.58
CA THR A 251 -15.79 19.61 -13.69
C THR A 251 -17.05 20.28 -14.27
N HIS A 252 -16.94 21.49 -14.82
CA HIS A 252 -18.06 22.15 -15.50
C HIS A 252 -18.55 21.38 -16.73
N PHE A 253 -17.63 20.84 -17.53
CA PHE A 253 -17.96 20.01 -18.68
C PHE A 253 -18.79 18.77 -18.29
N TRP A 254 -18.37 18.02 -17.26
CA TRP A 254 -19.13 16.86 -16.78
C TRP A 254 -20.49 17.24 -16.20
N THR A 255 -20.57 18.37 -15.51
CA THR A 255 -21.84 18.87 -14.95
C THR A 255 -22.83 19.20 -16.09
N TYR A 256 -22.34 19.80 -17.17
CA TYR A 256 -23.14 20.08 -18.36
C TYR A 256 -23.58 18.80 -19.06
N LEU A 257 -22.65 17.86 -19.27
CA LEU A 257 -22.96 16.56 -19.89
C LEU A 257 -24.02 15.78 -19.11
N ALA A 258 -23.94 15.78 -17.77
CA ALA A 258 -24.94 15.16 -16.91
C ALA A 258 -26.33 15.79 -17.07
N LYS A 259 -26.44 17.12 -17.20
CA LYS A 259 -27.71 17.81 -17.46
C LYS A 259 -28.29 17.42 -18.81
N VAL A 260 -27.47 17.39 -19.86
CA VAL A 260 -27.90 16.96 -21.20
C VAL A 260 -28.41 15.53 -21.18
N LEU A 261 -27.67 14.61 -20.56
CA LEU A 261 -28.10 13.21 -20.40
C LEU A 261 -29.43 13.10 -19.63
N THR A 262 -29.60 13.89 -18.56
CA THR A 262 -30.84 13.92 -17.79
C THR A 262 -32.02 14.39 -18.65
N MET A 263 -31.83 15.42 -19.47
CA MET A 263 -32.86 15.90 -20.41
C MET A 263 -33.21 14.84 -21.45
N MET A 264 -32.20 14.17 -22.03
CA MET A 264 -32.40 13.11 -23.01
C MET A 264 -33.17 11.92 -22.41
N LEU A 265 -32.80 11.48 -21.20
CA LEU A 265 -33.51 10.42 -20.48
C LEU A 265 -34.95 10.81 -20.17
N HIS A 266 -35.20 12.08 -19.79
CA HIS A 266 -36.54 12.56 -19.50
C HIS A 266 -37.41 12.66 -20.77
N LEU A 267 -36.82 13.06 -21.90
CA LEU A 267 -37.49 13.03 -23.20
C LEU A 267 -37.83 11.59 -23.62
N LEU A 268 -36.87 10.66 -23.47
CA LEU A 268 -37.07 9.25 -23.77
C LEU A 268 -38.18 8.64 -22.90
N TYR A 269 -38.17 8.93 -21.58
CA TYR A 269 -39.22 8.53 -20.65
C TYR A 269 -40.59 9.05 -21.08
N ARG A 270 -40.67 10.32 -21.51
CA ARG A 270 -41.93 10.89 -22.02
C ARG A 270 -42.41 10.19 -23.28
N ILE A 271 -41.52 9.87 -24.22
CA ILE A 271 -41.87 9.16 -25.45
C ILE A 271 -42.37 7.74 -25.13
N ILE A 272 -41.66 7.01 -24.25
CA ILE A 272 -42.07 5.67 -23.81
C ILE A 272 -43.43 5.71 -23.13
N LYS A 273 -43.64 6.65 -22.20
CA LYS A 273 -44.92 6.87 -21.51
C LYS A 273 -46.05 7.26 -22.46
N TRP A 274 -45.74 7.81 -23.63
CA TRP A 274 -46.75 8.19 -24.62
C TRP A 274 -47.15 7.02 -25.53
N TYR A 275 -46.31 5.99 -25.62
CA TYR A 275 -46.54 4.78 -26.41
C TYR A 275 -47.03 3.57 -25.58
N VAL A 276 -46.98 3.65 -24.25
CA VAL A 276 -47.51 2.66 -23.29
C VAL A 276 -48.74 3.22 -22.61
#